data_AF-A0A3D5Z7V8-F1
#
_entry.id   AF-A0A3D5Z7V8-F1
#
_cell.length_a   1.000
_cell.length_b   1.000
_cell.length_c   1.000
_cell.angle_alpha   90.00
_cell.angle_beta   90.00
_cell.angle_gamma   90.00
#
_symmetry.space_group_name_H-M   'P 1'
#
loop_
_entity.id
_entity.type
_entity.pdbx_description
1 polymer ?
#
loop_
_entity_poly.entity_id
_entity_poly.type
_entity_poly.pdbx_seq_one_letter_code
_entity_poly.pdbx_strand_id
1 'polypeptide(L)'
;MKDKKIIILSIVGVLLLVSIVVATSYAYFTANVSGNKDTNNVVITNGVMALEYTDGDEINLANAIPGSSVSKTFTVKNTGNVATNYTIYFSELSNKFVDKTDLVYTLTSSDGGKSVAQTQVPSTNEAMVSNYAIEAGKTHTYILTIKFLNKDENQNDNMNVSFTTKIGINESVEYKEPGNADQIAELATKDTTNFVTDDKDNNIRYIGANPNNYVYFNCSDYSNQSDSTCEKWRIIGVFKNMTKEDGSKEDLVKIIRDDSLGNIA
;
A
#
# COMPACT_ATOMS: atom_id res chain seq x y z
N MET A 1 49.36 -23.61 32.05
CA MET A 1 48.20 -24.23 31.34
C MET A 1 46.84 -23.80 31.89
N LYS A 2 46.70 -23.54 33.20
CA LYS A 2 45.43 -23.04 33.80
C LYS A 2 45.03 -21.65 33.29
N ASP A 3 45.98 -20.72 33.18
CA ASP A 3 45.65 -19.33 32.81
C ASP A 3 45.25 -19.16 31.33
N LYS A 4 45.87 -19.95 30.43
CA LYS A 4 45.47 -20.00 29.02
C LYS A 4 44.06 -20.57 28.83
N LYS A 5 43.62 -21.50 29.69
CA LYS A 5 42.25 -22.05 29.64
C LYS A 5 41.20 -21.02 30.08
N ILE A 6 41.52 -20.18 31.07
CA ILE A 6 40.61 -19.12 31.55
C ILE A 6 40.42 -18.04 30.48
N ILE A 7 41.49 -17.65 29.76
CA ILE A 7 41.40 -16.68 28.67
C ILE A 7 40.57 -17.23 27.49
N ILE A 8 40.74 -18.50 27.14
CA ILE A 8 39.96 -19.13 26.06
C ILE A 8 38.47 -19.22 26.44
N LEU A 9 38.14 -19.59 27.69
CA LEU A 9 36.76 -19.61 28.19
C LEU A 9 36.13 -18.21 28.18
N SER A 10 36.90 -17.16 28.50
CA SER A 10 36.44 -15.78 28.44
C SER A 10 36.15 -15.31 27.01
N ILE A 11 36.98 -15.68 26.05
CA ILE A 11 36.80 -15.30 24.63
C ILE A 11 35.59 -16.02 24.03
N VAL A 12 35.41 -17.32 24.33
CA VAL A 12 34.25 -18.09 23.87
C VAL A 12 32.96 -17.56 24.50
N GLY A 13 32.98 -17.18 25.78
CA GLY A 13 31.82 -16.58 26.45
C GLY A 13 31.39 -15.23 25.85
N VAL A 14 32.36 -14.38 25.49
CA VAL A 14 32.07 -13.08 24.85
C VAL A 14 31.57 -13.28 23.41
N LEU A 15 32.13 -14.20 22.64
CA LEU A 15 31.66 -14.53 21.29
C LEU A 15 30.23 -15.09 21.29
N LEU A 16 29.87 -15.89 22.29
CA LEU A 16 28.54 -16.48 22.42
C LEU A 16 27.49 -15.45 22.87
N LEU A 17 27.89 -14.42 23.65
CA LEU A 17 27.03 -13.29 23.96
C LEU A 17 26.82 -12.36 22.75
N VAL A 18 27.85 -12.15 21.93
CA VAL A 18 27.74 -11.33 20.71
C VAL A 18 26.87 -12.01 19.64
N SER A 19 26.90 -13.35 19.52
CA SER A 19 26.02 -14.06 18.57
C SER A 19 24.54 -14.03 18.96
N ILE A 20 24.22 -13.96 20.26
CA ILE A 20 22.83 -13.78 20.73
C ILE A 20 22.28 -12.40 20.35
N VAL A 21 23.11 -11.35 20.34
CA VAL A 21 22.70 -9.99 19.94
C VAL A 21 22.45 -9.87 18.43
N VAL A 22 23.17 -10.63 17.60
CA VAL A 22 22.95 -10.64 16.15
C VAL A 22 21.70 -11.45 15.78
N ALA A 23 21.33 -12.46 16.57
CA ALA A 23 20.09 -13.23 16.37
C ALA A 23 18.82 -12.43 16.72
N THR A 24 18.88 -11.46 17.64
CA THR A 24 17.72 -10.60 17.97
C THR A 24 17.45 -9.50 16.96
N SER A 25 18.35 -9.28 15.99
CA SER A 25 18.20 -8.23 14.96
C SER A 25 17.64 -8.72 13.63
N TYR A 26 17.32 -10.02 13.52
CA TYR A 26 16.60 -10.57 12.38
C TYR A 26 15.20 -11.04 12.80
N ALA A 27 14.36 -10.10 13.24
CA ALA A 27 12.92 -10.30 13.17
C ALA A 27 12.53 -10.29 11.68
N TYR A 28 12.59 -11.48 11.08
CA TYR A 28 12.08 -11.76 9.75
C TYR A 28 10.55 -11.68 9.83
N PHE A 29 9.98 -10.51 9.50
CA PHE A 29 8.53 -10.32 9.45
C PHE A 29 7.97 -10.95 8.18
N THR A 30 7.71 -12.26 8.23
CA THR A 30 6.81 -12.91 7.27
C THR A 30 5.39 -12.83 7.82
N ALA A 31 4.66 -11.80 7.41
CA ALA A 31 3.22 -11.70 7.60
C ALA A 31 2.51 -12.74 6.72
N ASN A 32 2.44 -13.99 7.18
CA ASN A 32 1.50 -14.95 6.63
C ASN A 32 0.14 -14.72 7.30
N VAL A 33 -0.77 -14.05 6.58
CA VAL A 33 -2.18 -13.97 6.97
C VAL A 33 -2.84 -15.29 6.59
N SER A 34 -2.85 -16.24 7.52
CA SER A 34 -3.72 -17.41 7.48
C SER A 34 -4.65 -17.35 8.68
N GLY A 35 -5.95 -17.17 8.43
CA GLY A 35 -6.94 -17.15 9.49
C GLY A 35 -8.32 -16.77 9.00
N ASN A 36 -9.02 -17.72 8.37
CA ASN A 36 -10.47 -17.79 8.50
C ASN A 36 -10.77 -18.95 9.45
N LYS A 37 -11.25 -18.60 10.66
CA LYS A 37 -12.40 -19.17 11.38
C LYS A 37 -12.21 -18.96 12.89
N ASP A 38 -13.18 -18.26 13.46
CA ASP A 38 -13.52 -18.17 14.88
C ASP A 38 -12.67 -17.23 15.74
N THR A 39 -13.22 -16.02 15.93
CA THR A 39 -13.12 -15.15 17.12
C THR A 39 -11.83 -15.27 17.94
N ASN A 40 -10.84 -14.44 17.63
CA ASN A 40 -9.97 -13.78 18.62
C ASN A 40 -9.30 -12.58 17.96
N ASN A 41 -9.39 -11.42 18.62
CA ASN A 41 -8.83 -10.15 18.19
C ASN A 41 -7.30 -10.29 18.01
N VAL A 42 -6.81 -10.28 16.77
CA VAL A 42 -5.37 -10.31 16.49
C VAL A 42 -4.86 -8.87 16.43
N VAL A 43 -4.37 -8.36 17.56
CA VAL A 43 -3.63 -7.10 17.61
C VAL A 43 -2.14 -7.43 17.53
N ILE A 44 -1.52 -7.22 16.36
CA ILE A 44 -0.06 -7.27 16.23
C ILE A 44 0.47 -5.89 16.63
N THR A 45 1.12 -5.83 17.79
CA THR A 45 1.75 -4.62 18.32
C THR A 45 3.23 -4.62 17.92
N ASN A 46 3.61 -3.74 16.99
CA ASN A 46 4.94 -3.12 16.97
C ASN A 46 4.89 -1.83 16.16
N GLY A 47 4.73 -0.70 16.84
CA GLY A 47 5.18 0.62 16.40
C GLY A 47 4.57 1.31 15.18
N VAL A 48 3.84 0.65 14.27
CA VAL A 48 3.32 1.29 13.05
C VAL A 48 2.02 0.59 12.62
N MET A 49 0.89 1.30 12.71
CA MET A 49 -0.38 1.01 12.03
C MET A 49 -1.07 -0.34 12.33
N ALA A 50 -2.28 -0.28 12.89
CA ALA A 50 -3.15 -1.45 13.03
C ALA A 50 -4.62 -1.02 12.95
N LEU A 51 -5.35 -1.58 11.99
CA LEU A 51 -6.79 -1.37 11.85
C LEU A 51 -7.53 -2.49 12.59
N GLU A 52 -8.37 -2.12 13.54
CA GLU A 52 -9.30 -3.05 14.19
C GLU A 52 -10.65 -2.96 13.46
N TYR A 53 -11.04 -4.07 12.84
CA TYR A 53 -12.38 -4.30 12.31
C TYR A 53 -12.88 -5.65 12.81
N THR A 54 -14.01 -5.63 13.49
CA THR A 54 -14.74 -6.85 13.85
C THR A 54 -15.65 -7.22 12.69
N ASP A 55 -15.32 -8.29 11.97
CA ASP A 55 -16.29 -8.89 11.06
C ASP A 55 -17.48 -9.45 11.85
N GLY A 56 -18.66 -9.23 11.31
CA GLY A 56 -19.93 -9.77 11.81
C GLY A 56 -20.68 -10.44 10.67
N ASP A 57 -21.86 -10.98 10.93
CA ASP A 57 -22.65 -11.75 9.96
C ASP A 57 -22.77 -11.09 8.56
N GLU A 58 -22.81 -11.92 7.53
CA GLU A 58 -23.02 -11.51 6.13
C GLU A 58 -24.22 -10.54 5.99
N ILE A 59 -24.07 -9.49 5.19
CA ILE A 59 -25.22 -8.67 4.81
C ILE A 59 -25.98 -9.43 3.74
N ASN A 60 -27.15 -9.94 4.10
CA ASN A 60 -28.01 -10.69 3.22
C ASN A 60 -29.36 -10.00 3.06
N LEU A 61 -29.72 -9.74 1.80
CA LEU A 61 -31.04 -9.28 1.40
C LEU A 61 -31.65 -10.37 0.49
N ALA A 62 -32.31 -11.34 1.12
CA ALA A 62 -32.96 -12.47 0.46
C ALA A 62 -34.47 -12.22 0.32
N ASN A 63 -35.05 -12.66 -0.81
CA ASN A 63 -36.49 -12.54 -1.10
C ASN A 63 -37.04 -11.11 -0.90
N ALA A 64 -36.23 -10.12 -1.24
CA ALA A 64 -36.60 -8.72 -1.07
C ALA A 64 -37.71 -8.33 -2.04
N ILE A 65 -38.59 -7.47 -1.55
CA ILE A 65 -39.63 -6.80 -2.35
C ILE A 65 -39.23 -5.34 -2.56
N PRO A 66 -39.78 -4.64 -3.57
CA PRO A 66 -39.50 -3.22 -3.77
C PRO A 66 -39.71 -2.42 -2.48
N GLY A 67 -38.70 -1.64 -2.08
CA GLY A 67 -38.67 -0.89 -0.82
C GLY A 67 -37.99 -1.60 0.36
N SER A 68 -37.69 -2.91 0.26
CA SER A 68 -36.91 -3.62 1.28
C SER A 68 -35.51 -3.03 1.43
N SER A 69 -35.00 -3.05 2.67
CA SER A 69 -33.63 -2.64 2.96
C SER A 69 -33.03 -3.45 4.10
N VAL A 70 -31.71 -3.50 4.13
CA VAL A 70 -30.91 -4.07 5.21
C VAL A 70 -29.77 -3.13 5.54
N SER A 71 -29.47 -2.97 6.82
CA SER A 71 -28.40 -2.10 7.30
C SER A 71 -27.46 -2.85 8.22
N LYS A 72 -26.17 -2.52 8.15
CA LYS A 72 -25.13 -3.02 9.06
C LYS A 72 -24.28 -1.88 9.57
N THR A 73 -24.08 -1.88 10.87
CA THR A 73 -23.18 -0.93 11.54
C THR A 73 -21.81 -1.58 11.75
N PHE A 74 -20.73 -0.85 11.48
CA PHE A 74 -19.36 -1.29 11.71
C PHE A 74 -18.45 -0.13 12.06
N THR A 75 -17.24 -0.42 12.54
CA THR A 75 -16.24 0.59 12.89
C THR A 75 -14.90 0.30 12.24
N VAL A 76 -14.13 1.37 12.01
CA VAL A 76 -12.74 1.34 11.58
C VAL A 76 -11.94 2.11 12.63
N LYS A 77 -11.04 1.44 13.34
CA LYS A 77 -10.22 2.08 14.37
C LYS A 77 -8.75 2.00 14.03
N ASN A 78 -8.10 3.15 14.03
CA ASN A 78 -6.64 3.23 13.97
C ASN A 78 -6.08 3.00 15.37
N THR A 79 -5.62 1.79 15.64
CA THR A 79 -4.96 1.41 16.90
C THR A 79 -3.46 1.75 16.90
N GLY A 80 -2.93 2.24 15.77
CA GLY A 80 -1.56 2.71 15.65
C GLY A 80 -1.33 4.07 16.32
N ASN A 81 -0.05 4.47 16.33
CA ASN A 81 0.45 5.73 16.88
C ASN A 81 0.64 6.84 15.81
N VAL A 82 0.40 6.53 14.54
CA VAL A 82 0.51 7.45 13.40
C VAL A 82 -0.81 7.48 12.63
N ALA A 83 -1.11 8.61 11.99
CA ALA A 83 -2.23 8.69 11.05
C ALA A 83 -1.99 7.74 9.87
N THR A 84 -3.05 7.10 9.37
CA THR A 84 -3.00 6.18 8.22
C THR A 84 -4.23 6.39 7.34
N ASN A 85 -4.27 5.73 6.19
CA ASN A 85 -5.42 5.71 5.29
C ASN A 85 -6.01 4.30 5.20
N TYR A 86 -7.32 4.22 4.97
CA TYR A 86 -8.02 2.95 4.75
C TYR A 86 -9.00 3.04 3.59
N THR A 87 -9.28 1.87 3.03
CA THR A 87 -10.25 1.66 1.96
C THR A 87 -11.33 0.70 2.46
N ILE A 88 -12.59 1.09 2.31
CA ILE A 88 -13.76 0.24 2.56
C ILE A 88 -14.27 -0.28 1.22
N TYR A 89 -14.44 -1.58 1.08
CA TYR A 89 -14.90 -2.20 -0.17
C TYR A 89 -15.93 -3.30 0.09
N PHE A 90 -16.74 -3.58 -0.93
CA PHE A 90 -17.57 -4.78 -0.98
C PHE A 90 -16.68 -6.01 -1.14
N SER A 91 -16.78 -6.96 -0.23
CA SER A 91 -16.08 -8.24 -0.28
C SER A 91 -17.09 -9.38 -0.44
N GLU A 92 -16.66 -10.47 -1.08
CA GLU A 92 -17.51 -11.65 -1.36
C GLU A 92 -18.90 -11.27 -1.92
N LEU A 93 -18.95 -10.24 -2.78
CA LEU A 93 -20.21 -9.69 -3.27
C LEU A 93 -20.88 -10.64 -4.27
N SER A 94 -22.14 -10.97 -3.99
CA SER A 94 -23.02 -11.73 -4.86
C SER A 94 -24.29 -10.92 -5.09
N ASN A 95 -24.33 -10.20 -6.21
CA ASN A 95 -25.50 -9.43 -6.62
C ASN A 95 -26.26 -10.18 -7.73
N LYS A 96 -27.43 -10.76 -7.40
CA LYS A 96 -28.26 -11.52 -8.35
C LYS A 96 -29.43 -10.73 -8.95
N PHE A 97 -29.55 -9.43 -8.67
CA PHE A 97 -30.55 -8.58 -9.31
C PHE A 97 -30.38 -8.58 -10.84
N VAL A 98 -31.46 -8.66 -11.59
CA VAL A 98 -31.48 -8.60 -13.06
C VAL A 98 -31.26 -7.16 -13.50
N ASP A 99 -32.15 -6.24 -13.11
CA ASP A 99 -31.88 -4.81 -13.22
C ASP A 99 -31.05 -4.32 -12.03
N LYS A 100 -29.80 -3.94 -12.28
CA LYS A 100 -28.87 -3.45 -11.25
C LYS A 100 -29.23 -2.05 -10.75
N THR A 101 -29.97 -1.26 -11.51
CA THR A 101 -30.35 0.10 -11.14
C THR A 101 -31.36 0.14 -9.99
N ASP A 102 -32.01 -1.00 -9.72
CA ASP A 102 -32.95 -1.18 -8.62
C ASP A 102 -32.29 -1.32 -7.26
N LEU A 103 -31.01 -1.66 -7.21
CA LEU A 103 -30.29 -1.91 -5.96
C LEU A 103 -29.28 -0.80 -5.70
N VAL A 104 -29.47 -0.07 -4.60
CA VAL A 104 -28.60 1.03 -4.18
C VAL A 104 -28.02 0.78 -2.80
N TYR A 105 -26.90 1.45 -2.50
CA TYR A 105 -26.35 1.53 -1.17
C TYR A 105 -26.12 2.98 -0.73
N THR A 106 -26.09 3.18 0.58
CA THR A 106 -25.56 4.39 1.23
C THR A 106 -24.56 3.96 2.29
N LEU A 107 -23.49 4.72 2.45
CA LEU A 107 -22.57 4.57 3.57
C LEU A 107 -22.61 5.87 4.38
N THR A 108 -23.04 5.81 5.63
CA THR A 108 -23.16 7.00 6.47
C THR A 108 -22.21 6.91 7.65
N SER A 109 -21.54 8.01 7.99
CA SER A 109 -20.73 8.16 9.19
C SER A 109 -21.11 9.46 9.91
N SER A 110 -21.12 9.41 11.24
CA SER A 110 -21.47 10.53 12.12
C SER A 110 -20.28 11.09 12.90
N ASP A 111 -19.09 10.47 12.81
CA ASP A 111 -17.94 10.71 13.68
C ASP A 111 -16.64 11.00 12.91
N GLY A 112 -16.77 11.55 11.70
CA GLY A 112 -15.62 11.99 10.89
C GLY A 112 -15.21 11.01 9.79
N GLY A 113 -15.89 9.87 9.65
CA GLY A 113 -15.74 9.00 8.50
C GLY A 113 -16.34 9.59 7.21
N LYS A 114 -15.92 9.07 6.06
CA LYS A 114 -16.42 9.50 4.74
C LYS A 114 -17.78 8.89 4.44
N SER A 115 -18.81 9.73 4.38
CA SER A 115 -20.12 9.31 3.91
C SER A 115 -20.16 9.21 2.37
N VAL A 116 -20.91 8.24 1.87
CA VAL A 116 -21.21 8.02 0.45
C VAL A 116 -22.72 8.19 0.28
N ALA A 117 -23.11 9.13 -0.59
CA ALA A 117 -24.49 9.34 -0.96
C ALA A 117 -25.07 8.11 -1.67
N GLN A 118 -26.39 8.06 -1.81
CA GLN A 118 -27.06 6.94 -2.46
C GLN A 118 -26.46 6.65 -3.85
N THR A 119 -25.89 5.47 -4.02
CA THR A 119 -25.17 5.04 -5.21
C THR A 119 -25.61 3.63 -5.58
N GLN A 120 -25.56 3.27 -6.86
CA GLN A 120 -25.89 1.93 -7.31
C GLN A 120 -24.92 0.89 -6.73
N VAL A 121 -25.43 -0.28 -6.33
CA VAL A 121 -24.58 -1.40 -5.88
C VAL A 121 -23.83 -2.00 -7.08
N PRO A 122 -22.51 -2.23 -6.97
CA PRO A 122 -21.74 -2.81 -8.05
C PRO A 122 -22.12 -4.27 -8.32
N SER A 123 -21.66 -4.79 -9.46
CA SER A 123 -21.87 -6.21 -9.83
C SER A 123 -20.75 -7.12 -9.33
N THR A 124 -19.61 -6.56 -8.94
CA THR A 124 -18.44 -7.24 -8.39
C THR A 124 -17.92 -6.49 -7.17
N ASN A 125 -16.92 -7.05 -6.49
CA ASN A 125 -16.22 -6.37 -5.41
C ASN A 125 -15.67 -5.02 -5.91
N GLU A 126 -15.98 -3.95 -5.17
CA GLU A 126 -15.55 -2.58 -5.51
C GLU A 126 -15.42 -1.75 -4.23
N ALA A 127 -14.56 -0.74 -4.25
CA ALA A 127 -14.39 0.20 -3.15
C ALA A 127 -15.57 1.15 -3.04
N MET A 128 -16.13 1.27 -1.83
CA MET A 128 -17.10 2.30 -1.47
C MET A 128 -16.39 3.61 -1.08
N VAL A 129 -15.28 3.46 -0.35
CA VAL A 129 -14.41 4.57 0.10
C VAL A 129 -12.98 4.14 -0.14
N SER A 130 -12.18 5.00 -0.78
CA SER A 130 -10.78 4.73 -1.07
C SER A 130 -9.88 5.77 -0.41
N ASN A 131 -8.75 5.31 0.14
CA ASN A 131 -7.66 6.15 0.65
C ASN A 131 -8.13 7.26 1.60
N TYR A 132 -8.97 6.91 2.57
CA TYR A 132 -9.51 7.89 3.52
C TYR A 132 -8.69 7.91 4.81
N ALA A 133 -8.30 9.12 5.22
CA ALA A 133 -7.43 9.33 6.38
C ALA A 133 -8.13 9.05 7.70
N ILE A 134 -7.36 8.57 8.67
CA ILE A 134 -7.75 8.39 10.07
C ILE A 134 -6.55 8.66 10.98
N GLU A 135 -6.71 9.60 11.91
CA GLU A 135 -5.65 9.92 12.87
C GLU A 135 -5.41 8.78 13.87
N ALA A 136 -4.22 8.78 14.48
CA ALA A 136 -3.85 7.81 15.51
C ALA A 136 -4.87 7.77 16.66
N GLY A 137 -5.27 6.57 17.08
CA GLY A 137 -6.21 6.36 18.18
C GLY A 137 -7.67 6.72 17.89
N LYS A 138 -8.00 7.18 16.67
CA LYS A 138 -9.39 7.50 16.30
C LYS A 138 -10.17 6.28 15.83
N THR A 139 -11.48 6.40 15.93
CA THR A 139 -12.45 5.42 15.42
C THR A 139 -13.45 6.16 14.56
N HIS A 140 -13.75 5.60 13.39
CA HIS A 140 -14.87 6.00 12.55
C HIS A 140 -15.93 4.92 12.58
N THR A 141 -17.19 5.32 12.73
CA THR A 141 -18.36 4.48 12.77
C THR A 141 -19.17 4.68 11.51
N TYR A 142 -19.60 3.56 10.94
CA TYR A 142 -20.28 3.51 9.66
C TYR A 142 -21.56 2.70 9.73
N ILE A 143 -22.57 3.14 8.99
CA ILE A 143 -23.78 2.39 8.69
C ILE A 143 -23.87 2.22 7.18
N LEU A 144 -23.63 0.99 6.71
CA LEU A 144 -23.89 0.59 5.33
C LEU A 144 -25.36 0.14 5.24
N THR A 145 -26.12 0.75 4.33
CA THR A 145 -27.49 0.35 4.04
C THR A 145 -27.60 -0.05 2.59
N ILE A 146 -28.15 -1.24 2.33
CA ILE A 146 -28.50 -1.73 1.00
C ILE A 146 -30.03 -1.64 0.87
N LYS A 147 -30.51 -1.08 -0.25
CA LYS A 147 -31.93 -0.85 -0.48
C LYS A 147 -32.33 -1.27 -1.89
N PHE A 148 -33.36 -2.10 -1.96
CA PHE A 148 -34.11 -2.32 -3.19
C PHE A 148 -35.09 -1.15 -3.36
N LEU A 149 -34.88 -0.34 -4.39
CA LEU A 149 -35.73 0.81 -4.68
C LEU A 149 -37.14 0.36 -5.03
N ASN A 150 -38.12 1.10 -4.51
CA ASN A 150 -39.51 1.00 -4.97
C ASN A 150 -39.71 2.03 -6.06
N LYS A 151 -39.84 1.57 -7.30
CA LYS A 151 -40.07 2.41 -8.48
C LYS A 151 -41.51 2.23 -8.95
N ASP A 152 -42.03 3.23 -9.64
CA ASP A 152 -43.36 3.17 -10.27
C ASP A 152 -43.30 2.42 -11.62
N GLU A 153 -42.69 1.23 -11.61
CA GLU A 153 -42.54 0.35 -12.78
C GLU A 153 -42.61 -1.13 -12.37
N ASN A 154 -42.68 -2.03 -13.36
CA ASN A 154 -42.70 -3.47 -13.09
C ASN A 154 -41.27 -3.96 -12.78
N GLN A 155 -41.03 -4.35 -11.53
CA GLN A 155 -39.74 -4.85 -11.02
C GLN A 155 -39.77 -6.37 -10.74
N ASN A 156 -40.67 -7.11 -11.40
CA ASN A 156 -40.87 -8.55 -11.13
C ASN A 156 -39.70 -9.43 -11.61
N ASP A 157 -38.85 -8.92 -12.49
CA ASP A 157 -37.60 -9.56 -12.90
C ASP A 157 -36.61 -9.74 -11.73
N ASN A 158 -36.76 -8.93 -10.69
CA ASN A 158 -36.01 -8.99 -9.44
C ASN A 158 -36.70 -9.80 -8.33
N MET A 159 -37.80 -10.52 -8.61
CA MET A 159 -38.43 -11.39 -7.60
C MET A 159 -37.56 -12.61 -7.29
N ASN A 160 -37.47 -12.98 -6.01
CA ASN A 160 -36.72 -14.13 -5.49
C ASN A 160 -35.21 -14.13 -5.79
N VAL A 161 -34.64 -13.01 -6.26
CA VAL A 161 -33.20 -12.84 -6.33
C VAL A 161 -32.65 -12.42 -4.97
N SER A 162 -31.38 -12.73 -4.71
CA SER A 162 -30.70 -12.37 -3.47
C SER A 162 -29.52 -11.46 -3.72
N PHE A 163 -29.22 -10.65 -2.71
CA PHE A 163 -27.96 -9.92 -2.61
C PHE A 163 -27.24 -10.36 -1.33
N THR A 164 -25.95 -10.71 -1.46
CA THR A 164 -25.08 -10.93 -0.31
C THR A 164 -23.76 -10.19 -0.47
N THR A 165 -23.21 -9.70 0.64
CA THR A 165 -21.85 -9.15 0.69
C THR A 165 -21.31 -9.14 2.12
N LYS A 166 -19.99 -9.07 2.22
CA LYS A 166 -19.26 -8.71 3.43
C LYS A 166 -18.60 -7.35 3.26
N ILE A 167 -18.27 -6.72 4.37
CA ILE A 167 -17.50 -5.47 4.36
C ILE A 167 -16.02 -5.85 4.44
N GLY A 168 -15.25 -5.43 3.45
CA GLY A 168 -13.80 -5.50 3.47
C GLY A 168 -13.20 -4.16 3.84
N ILE A 169 -12.16 -4.18 4.69
CA ILE A 169 -11.36 -3.00 5.02
C ILE A 169 -9.90 -3.37 4.84
N ASN A 170 -9.24 -2.64 3.95
CA ASN A 170 -7.80 -2.73 3.78
C ASN A 170 -7.17 -1.42 4.21
N GLU A 171 -6.00 -1.51 4.82
CA GLU A 171 -5.10 -0.37 4.85
C GLU A 171 -4.79 0.04 3.40
N SER A 172 -5.00 1.32 3.09
CA SER A 172 -4.50 1.90 1.85
C SER A 172 -3.17 2.54 2.18
N VAL A 173 -2.09 1.87 1.81
CA VAL A 173 -0.89 2.62 1.46
C VAL A 173 -1.25 3.34 0.17
N GLU A 174 -1.21 4.66 0.17
CA GLU A 174 -1.41 5.45 -1.03
C GLU A 174 -0.52 4.86 -2.14
N TYR A 175 -1.13 4.26 -3.18
CA TYR A 175 -0.39 3.83 -4.34
C TYR A 175 0.05 5.10 -5.06
N LYS A 176 1.23 5.59 -4.68
CA LYS A 176 1.99 6.54 -5.46
C LYS A 176 2.69 5.71 -6.53
N GLU A 177 2.35 5.94 -7.81
CA GLU A 177 3.15 5.46 -8.94
C GLU A 177 4.62 5.75 -8.61
N PRO A 178 5.49 4.72 -8.51
CA PRO A 178 6.85 4.93 -8.06
C PRO A 178 7.54 5.84 -9.07
N GLY A 179 8.00 7.00 -8.58
CA GLY A 179 8.77 7.91 -9.41
C GLY A 179 10.12 7.28 -9.76
N ASN A 180 10.82 7.85 -10.74
CA ASN A 180 12.14 7.36 -11.14
C ASN A 180 13.13 7.28 -9.95
N ALA A 181 13.01 8.20 -8.98
CA ALA A 181 13.82 8.17 -7.76
C ALA A 181 13.46 6.99 -6.84
N ASP A 182 12.17 6.69 -6.69
CA ASP A 182 11.67 5.57 -5.89
C ASP A 182 12.14 4.22 -6.47
N GLN A 183 12.08 4.07 -7.80
CA GLN A 183 12.56 2.88 -8.50
C GLN A 183 14.06 2.66 -8.33
N ILE A 184 14.87 3.71 -8.48
CA ILE A 184 16.33 3.62 -8.25
C ILE A 184 16.63 3.30 -6.78
N ALA A 185 15.87 3.87 -5.85
CA ALA A 185 16.03 3.57 -4.42
C ALA A 185 15.75 2.10 -4.12
N GLU A 186 14.68 1.54 -4.67
CA GLU A 186 14.37 0.11 -4.55
C GLU A 186 15.48 -0.77 -5.14
N LEU A 187 15.98 -0.43 -6.35
CA LEU A 187 17.09 -1.14 -6.97
C LEU A 187 18.35 -1.12 -6.12
N ALA A 188 18.70 0.01 -5.52
CA ALA A 188 19.88 0.14 -4.66
C ALA A 188 19.79 -0.70 -3.37
N THR A 189 18.58 -1.06 -2.91
CA THR A 189 18.43 -2.03 -1.81
C THR A 189 18.74 -3.47 -2.20
N LYS A 190 18.59 -3.80 -3.49
CA LYS A 190 18.77 -5.15 -4.04
C LYS A 190 20.16 -5.35 -4.65
N ASP A 191 20.68 -4.31 -5.30
CA ASP A 191 21.99 -4.28 -5.94
C ASP A 191 23.00 -3.57 -5.03
N THR A 192 23.68 -4.36 -4.20
CA THR A 192 24.71 -3.87 -3.28
C THR A 192 26.08 -3.64 -3.95
N THR A 193 26.17 -3.79 -5.28
CA THR A 193 27.44 -3.74 -6.02
C THR A 193 27.59 -2.48 -6.86
N ASN A 194 26.51 -2.03 -7.50
CA ASN A 194 26.56 -0.92 -8.44
C ASN A 194 26.14 0.42 -7.82
N PHE A 195 25.71 0.42 -6.55
CA PHE A 195 25.26 1.60 -5.83
C PHE A 195 26.00 1.82 -4.51
N VAL A 196 26.17 3.09 -4.14
CA VAL A 196 26.69 3.51 -2.83
C VAL A 196 25.86 4.65 -2.24
N THR A 197 25.88 4.75 -0.91
CA THR A 197 25.16 5.78 -0.12
C THR A 197 26.05 6.45 0.93
N ASP A 198 27.36 6.48 0.67
CA ASP A 198 28.42 6.82 1.63
C ASP A 198 28.68 8.34 1.82
N ASP A 199 27.86 9.21 1.24
CA ASP A 199 27.96 10.66 1.50
C ASP A 199 27.12 11.14 2.69
N LYS A 200 27.38 12.39 3.08
CA LYS A 200 26.72 13.05 4.22
C LYS A 200 25.19 13.11 4.08
N ASP A 201 24.69 13.21 2.86
CA ASP A 201 23.26 13.36 2.58
C ASP A 201 22.57 12.02 2.27
N ASN A 202 23.33 10.92 2.33
CA ASN A 202 22.92 9.56 1.96
C ASN A 202 22.31 9.49 0.55
N ASN A 203 22.87 10.23 -0.41
CA ASN A 203 22.47 10.13 -1.82
C ASN A 203 22.79 8.74 -2.36
N ILE A 204 21.97 8.24 -3.27
CA ILE A 204 22.19 6.96 -3.93
C ILE A 204 22.95 7.24 -5.22
N ARG A 205 24.16 6.70 -5.37
CA ARG A 205 25.00 6.95 -6.55
C ARG A 205 25.37 5.66 -7.26
N TYR A 206 25.24 5.67 -8.57
CA TYR A 206 25.78 4.63 -9.43
C TYR A 206 27.31 4.71 -9.49
N ILE A 207 27.99 3.59 -9.24
CA ILE A 207 29.46 3.48 -9.27
C ILE A 207 29.99 2.49 -10.31
N GLY A 208 29.11 1.66 -10.89
CA GLY A 208 29.48 0.68 -11.90
C GLY A 208 29.66 1.27 -13.30
N ALA A 209 30.62 0.73 -14.06
CA ALA A 209 30.67 0.92 -15.52
C ALA A 209 29.62 0.07 -16.26
N ASN A 210 29.12 -0.98 -15.59
CA ASN A 210 28.12 -1.94 -16.07
C ASN A 210 27.20 -2.30 -14.88
N PRO A 211 25.85 -2.37 -15.03
CA PRO A 211 25.06 -2.14 -16.24
C PRO A 211 25.19 -0.73 -16.81
N ASN A 212 25.03 -0.61 -18.13
CA ASN A 212 24.97 0.66 -18.85
C ASN A 212 23.76 1.48 -18.35
N ASN A 213 23.99 2.37 -17.38
CA ASN A 213 23.02 3.26 -16.77
C ASN A 213 22.77 4.51 -17.64
N TYR A 214 22.35 4.28 -18.88
CA TYR A 214 22.14 5.31 -19.89
C TYR A 214 20.68 5.40 -20.32
N VAL A 215 20.25 6.62 -20.63
CA VAL A 215 18.94 6.94 -21.19
C VAL A 215 19.11 7.84 -22.40
N TYR A 216 18.24 7.67 -23.39
CA TYR A 216 18.23 8.48 -24.60
C TYR A 216 17.18 9.58 -24.49
N PHE A 217 17.58 10.80 -24.86
CA PHE A 217 16.70 11.95 -25.00
C PHE A 217 16.87 12.59 -26.37
N ASN A 218 15.94 13.47 -26.75
CA ASN A 218 16.04 14.34 -27.92
C ASN A 218 16.41 13.59 -29.21
N CYS A 219 15.71 12.48 -29.47
CA CYS A 219 15.96 11.67 -30.65
C CYS A 219 15.44 12.33 -31.93
N SER A 220 16.19 12.22 -33.03
CA SER A 220 15.72 12.51 -34.38
C SER A 220 14.80 11.39 -34.91
N ASP A 221 14.99 10.15 -34.44
CA ASP A 221 14.13 9.01 -34.70
C ASP A 221 13.91 8.19 -33.41
N TYR A 222 12.73 8.36 -32.80
CA TYR A 222 12.33 7.62 -31.60
C TYR A 222 11.98 6.15 -31.86
N SER A 223 11.77 5.74 -33.12
CA SER A 223 11.50 4.34 -33.46
C SER A 223 12.79 3.52 -33.54
N ASN A 224 13.94 4.18 -33.76
CA ASN A 224 15.25 3.57 -33.89
C ASN A 224 16.26 4.25 -32.95
N GLN A 225 16.07 4.09 -31.64
CA GLN A 225 16.90 4.76 -30.63
C GLN A 225 18.32 4.18 -30.58
N SER A 226 19.32 5.05 -30.78
CA SER A 226 20.74 4.72 -30.75
C SER A 226 21.60 5.95 -30.48
N ASP A 227 22.89 5.75 -30.21
CA ASP A 227 23.87 6.84 -30.02
C ASP A 227 23.99 7.76 -31.27
N SER A 228 23.55 7.33 -32.46
CA SER A 228 23.56 8.16 -33.69
C SER A 228 22.26 8.92 -33.94
N THR A 229 21.16 8.53 -33.28
CA THR A 229 19.84 9.11 -33.46
C THR A 229 19.36 9.89 -32.25
N CYS A 230 20.01 9.75 -31.09
CA CYS A 230 19.60 10.35 -29.83
C CYS A 230 20.76 10.96 -29.04
N GLU A 231 20.45 11.90 -28.15
CA GLU A 231 21.38 12.32 -27.11
C GLU A 231 21.46 11.24 -26.03
N LYS A 232 22.66 10.81 -25.68
CA LYS A 232 22.91 9.83 -24.62
C LYS A 232 23.17 10.53 -23.29
N TRP A 233 22.47 10.12 -22.23
CA TRP A 233 22.59 10.69 -20.90
C TRP A 233 22.83 9.60 -19.87
N ARG A 234 23.81 9.79 -18.98
CA ARG A 234 24.14 8.88 -17.88
C ARG A 234 23.32 9.21 -16.65
N ILE A 235 22.70 8.21 -16.03
CA ILE A 235 22.03 8.33 -14.73
C ILE A 235 23.08 8.30 -13.62
N ILE A 236 23.25 9.39 -12.90
CA ILE A 236 24.22 9.46 -11.79
C ILE A 236 23.65 8.81 -10.53
N GLY A 237 22.34 8.95 -10.31
CA GLY A 237 21.63 8.35 -9.17
C GLY A 237 20.59 9.30 -8.59
N VAL A 238 20.20 9.08 -7.33
CA VAL A 238 19.19 9.85 -6.61
C VAL A 238 19.86 10.77 -5.60
N PHE A 239 19.61 12.06 -5.74
CA PHE A 239 20.05 13.08 -4.81
C PHE A 239 18.89 13.46 -3.90
N LYS A 240 19.12 13.36 -2.59
CA LYS A 240 18.07 13.53 -1.59
C LYS A 240 17.85 14.97 -1.21
N ASN A 241 16.62 15.31 -0.83
CA ASN A 241 16.25 16.62 -0.29
C ASN A 241 16.63 17.83 -1.18
N MET A 242 16.55 17.65 -2.51
CA MET A 242 16.84 18.71 -3.46
C MET A 242 15.78 19.80 -3.38
N THR A 243 16.22 21.06 -3.28
CA THR A 243 15.32 22.21 -3.22
C THR A 243 14.89 22.60 -4.63
N LYS A 244 13.59 22.59 -4.89
CA LYS A 244 12.99 23.02 -6.15
C LYS A 244 12.85 24.54 -6.20
N GLU A 245 12.50 25.07 -7.38
CA GLU A 245 12.27 26.50 -7.59
C GLU A 245 11.18 27.08 -6.67
N ASP A 246 10.17 26.26 -6.32
CA ASP A 246 9.08 26.63 -5.41
C ASP A 246 9.45 26.55 -3.92
N GLY A 247 10.70 26.20 -3.59
CA GLY A 247 11.20 26.04 -2.22
C GLY A 247 10.84 24.71 -1.56
N SER A 248 10.07 23.84 -2.21
CA SER A 248 9.81 22.49 -1.73
C SER A 248 11.06 21.61 -1.85
N LYS A 249 11.10 20.51 -1.08
CA LYS A 249 12.20 19.53 -1.13
C LYS A 249 11.70 18.19 -1.61
N GLU A 250 12.45 17.56 -2.52
CA GLU A 250 12.18 16.22 -3.04
C GLU A 250 13.48 15.49 -3.37
N ASP A 251 13.46 14.17 -3.34
CA ASP A 251 14.53 13.33 -3.87
C ASP A 251 14.43 13.30 -5.40
N LEU A 252 15.50 13.72 -6.10
CA LEU A 252 15.51 13.86 -7.56
C LEU A 252 16.57 12.97 -8.21
N VAL A 253 16.24 12.45 -9.39
CA VAL A 253 17.21 11.73 -10.22
C VAL A 253 18.12 12.73 -10.91
N LYS A 254 19.43 12.55 -10.74
CA LYS A 254 20.45 13.31 -11.46
C LYS A 254 20.89 12.56 -12.71
N ILE A 255 20.85 13.24 -13.85
CA ILE A 255 21.39 12.77 -15.13
C ILE A 255 22.41 13.78 -15.67
N ILE A 256 23.38 13.30 -16.45
CA ILE A 256 24.40 14.13 -17.11
C ILE A 256 24.55 13.64 -18.55
N ARG A 257 24.71 14.53 -19.54
CA ARG A 257 25.01 14.13 -20.92
C ARG A 257 26.32 13.33 -20.95
N ASP A 258 26.37 12.26 -21.71
CA ASP A 258 27.55 11.39 -21.79
C ASP A 258 28.79 12.16 -22.28
N ASP A 259 28.61 13.04 -23.27
CA ASP A 259 29.67 13.91 -23.81
C ASP A 259 30.28 14.89 -22.78
N SER A 260 29.54 15.20 -21.72
CA SER A 260 29.93 16.14 -20.67
C SER A 260 30.78 15.49 -19.57
N LEU A 261 30.92 14.16 -19.59
CA LEU A 261 31.77 13.43 -18.65
C LEU A 261 33.26 13.54 -19.01
N GLY A 262 33.58 13.98 -20.22
CA GLY A 262 34.95 14.00 -20.74
C GLY A 262 35.52 12.59 -20.94
N ASN A 263 36.71 12.48 -21.54
CA ASN A 263 37.44 11.21 -21.59
C ASN A 263 37.97 10.93 -20.17
N ILE A 264 37.15 10.35 -19.29
CA ILE A 264 37.64 9.76 -18.05
C ILE A 264 38.32 8.45 -18.46
N ALA A 265 39.61 8.57 -18.78
CA ALA A 265 40.52 7.46 -19.05
C ALA A 265 40.84 6.69 -17.76
#